data_AF-C1J494-F1
#
_entry.id   AF-C1J494-F1
#
_cell.length_a   1.000
_cell.length_b   1.000
_cell.length_c   1.000
_cell.angle_alpha   90.00
_cell.angle_beta   90.00
_cell.angle_gamma   90.00
#
_symmetry.space_group_name_H-M   'P 1'
#
loop_
_entity.id
_entity.type
_entity.pdbx_description
1 polymer ?
#
loop_
_entity_poly.entity_id
_entity_poly.type
_entity_poly.pdbx_seq_one_letter_code
_entity_poly.pdbx_strand_id
1 'polypeptide(L)'
;RASGNPVLDVKGLGLLPGVPYYMISSEWPIVGGVVSLGNDINGTCPLDVILLENFCVTGTPVTFSIASGDQELFITDSTDLYISFDSTSNCTNETMVWMHESSNSSSTELLTIGGVEGDINTLFRIVNVGGSFVSNYKLLAYKLSSYDLALTTSDVGAVFDFTTGIRYLALTEPPLIVGFQVAY
;
A
#
# COMPACT_ATOMS: atom_id res chain seq x y z
N ARG A 1 -16.23 12.35 -15.79
CA ARG A 1 -15.14 13.34 -15.64
C ARG A 1 -14.47 12.97 -14.33
N ALA A 2 -13.25 12.43 -14.36
CA ALA A 2 -12.52 12.07 -13.15
C ALA A 2 -12.45 13.30 -12.24
N SER A 3 -12.86 13.15 -10.99
CA SER A 3 -13.00 14.25 -10.02
C SER A 3 -11.78 14.26 -9.11
N GLY A 4 -10.58 14.47 -9.64
CA GLY A 4 -9.33 14.46 -8.87
C GLY A 4 -8.14 14.85 -9.72
N ASN A 5 -7.00 15.15 -9.08
CA ASN A 5 -5.75 15.36 -9.79
C ASN A 5 -5.09 13.99 -10.05
N PRO A 6 -4.51 13.76 -11.25
CA PRO A 6 -3.77 12.54 -11.51
C PRO A 6 -2.65 12.35 -10.48
N VAL A 7 -2.55 11.16 -9.92
CA VAL A 7 -1.37 10.74 -9.17
C VAL A 7 -0.24 10.56 -10.17
N LEU A 8 0.92 11.16 -9.87
CA LEU A 8 2.06 11.16 -10.79
C LEU A 8 3.15 10.20 -10.30
N ASP A 9 3.79 9.53 -11.26
CA ASP A 9 5.02 8.78 -11.04
C ASP A 9 6.23 9.72 -10.88
N VAL A 10 7.39 9.15 -10.57
CA VAL A 10 8.64 9.92 -10.40
C VAL A 10 9.13 10.61 -11.69
N LYS A 11 8.53 10.31 -12.85
CA LYS A 11 8.80 10.99 -14.14
C LYS A 11 7.74 12.07 -14.45
N GLY A 12 6.75 12.26 -13.58
CA GLY A 12 5.66 13.23 -13.77
C GLY A 12 4.54 12.74 -14.68
N LEU A 13 4.45 11.43 -14.96
CA LEU A 13 3.38 10.82 -15.75
C LEU A 13 2.28 10.28 -14.83
N GLY A 14 1.03 10.37 -15.28
CA GLY A 14 -0.10 9.86 -14.51
C GLY A 14 -0.02 8.35 -14.31
N LEU A 15 -0.27 7.88 -13.09
CA LEU A 15 -0.36 6.46 -12.77
C LEU A 15 -1.50 5.81 -13.55
N LEU A 16 -1.20 4.68 -14.14
CA LEU A 16 -2.13 3.88 -14.94
C LEU A 16 -2.60 2.65 -14.14
N PRO A 17 -3.90 2.33 -14.15
CA PRO A 17 -4.42 1.07 -13.60
C PRO A 17 -3.76 -0.14 -14.27
N GLY A 18 -3.49 -1.19 -13.49
CA GLY A 18 -2.89 -2.44 -13.97
C GLY A 18 -1.42 -2.37 -14.40
N VAL A 19 -0.79 -1.18 -14.40
CA VAL A 19 0.65 -1.05 -14.64
C VAL A 19 1.42 -1.30 -13.33
N PRO A 20 2.51 -2.08 -13.34
CA PRO A 20 3.30 -2.33 -12.14
C PRO A 20 4.22 -1.15 -11.77
N TYR A 21 4.19 -0.76 -10.49
CA TYR A 21 5.03 0.29 -9.91
C TYR A 21 5.77 -0.19 -8.66
N TYR A 22 7.01 0.23 -8.48
CA TYR A 22 7.67 0.21 -7.18
C TYR A 22 7.19 1.40 -6.35
N MET A 23 6.83 1.14 -5.09
CA MET A 23 6.55 2.17 -4.09
C MET A 23 7.79 2.45 -3.26
N ILE A 24 8.26 3.68 -3.32
CA ILE A 24 9.54 4.11 -2.75
C ILE A 24 9.27 5.13 -1.65
N SER A 25 9.70 4.81 -0.43
CA SER A 25 9.70 5.70 0.72
C SER A 25 10.60 6.91 0.46
N SER A 26 10.11 8.08 0.86
CA SER A 26 10.79 9.37 0.69
C SER A 26 11.06 10.09 1.99
N GLU A 27 10.64 9.52 3.11
CA GLU A 27 10.80 10.14 4.42
C GLU A 27 11.96 9.57 5.22
N TRP A 28 12.59 10.45 6.00
CA TRP A 28 13.53 10.06 7.04
C TRP A 28 12.80 9.27 8.14
N PRO A 29 13.42 8.19 8.69
CA PRO A 29 14.81 7.79 8.50
C PRO A 29 15.08 6.84 7.32
N ILE A 30 14.06 6.51 6.51
CA ILE A 30 14.09 5.39 5.56
C ILE A 30 13.95 5.90 4.12
N VAL A 31 14.70 6.96 3.79
CA VAL A 31 14.70 7.52 2.43
C VAL A 31 15.27 6.47 1.49
N GLY A 32 14.53 6.15 0.44
CA GLY A 32 14.92 5.11 -0.53
C GLY A 32 14.54 3.69 -0.13
N GLY A 33 13.84 3.50 0.99
CA GLY A 33 13.23 2.21 1.29
C GLY A 33 12.15 1.85 0.28
N VAL A 34 11.91 0.56 0.05
CA VAL A 34 10.97 0.07 -0.96
C VAL A 34 9.95 -0.88 -0.34
N VAL A 35 8.69 -0.70 -0.71
CA VAL A 35 7.64 -1.62 -0.26
C VAL A 35 7.80 -2.95 -0.97
N SER A 36 7.62 -4.04 -0.23
CA SER A 36 7.84 -5.40 -0.71
C SER A 36 6.88 -6.37 -0.03
N LEU A 37 6.66 -7.50 -0.69
CA LEU A 37 6.03 -8.66 -0.07
C LEU A 37 6.99 -9.25 0.98
N GLY A 38 6.46 -9.57 2.15
CA GLY A 38 7.19 -10.25 3.22
C GLY A 38 7.67 -11.64 2.79
N ASN A 39 8.74 -12.10 3.43
CA ASN A 39 9.30 -13.42 3.13
C ASN A 39 8.55 -14.50 3.91
N ASP A 40 8.41 -15.68 3.32
CA ASP A 40 7.75 -16.86 3.88
C ASP A 40 8.64 -17.63 4.88
N ILE A 41 9.45 -16.96 5.69
CA ILE A 41 10.58 -17.56 6.44
C ILE A 41 10.15 -18.79 7.29
N ASN A 42 8.87 -18.90 7.65
CA ASN A 42 8.29 -20.06 8.34
C ASN A 42 7.05 -20.68 7.67
N GLY A 43 6.79 -20.42 6.37
CA GLY A 43 5.60 -20.88 5.67
C GLY A 43 4.28 -20.38 6.27
N THR A 44 4.34 -19.25 6.98
CA THR A 44 3.18 -18.65 7.63
C THR A 44 2.49 -17.74 6.63
N CYS A 45 1.18 -17.95 6.45
CA CYS A 45 0.32 -17.16 5.61
C CYS A 45 -0.81 -16.55 6.47
N PRO A 46 -1.31 -15.34 6.15
CA PRO A 46 -0.91 -14.54 5.01
C PRO A 46 0.46 -13.88 5.15
N LEU A 47 1.07 -13.53 4.01
CA LEU A 47 2.32 -12.77 4.02
C LEU A 47 2.04 -11.30 4.31
N ASP A 48 2.90 -10.71 5.12
CA ASP A 48 2.81 -9.29 5.46
C ASP A 48 3.30 -8.39 4.32
N VAL A 49 2.81 -7.15 4.30
CA VAL A 49 3.36 -6.07 3.50
C VAL A 49 4.45 -5.39 4.31
N ILE A 50 5.67 -5.32 3.78
CA ILE A 50 6.84 -4.82 4.51
C ILE A 50 7.55 -3.67 3.79
N LEU A 51 8.35 -2.91 4.53
CA LEU A 51 9.24 -1.90 4.00
C LEU A 51 10.69 -2.36 4.14
N LEU A 52 11.36 -2.57 3.00
CA LEU A 52 12.79 -2.86 2.95
C LEU A 52 13.59 -1.56 3.05
N GLU A 53 14.53 -1.47 3.98
CA GLU A 53 15.37 -0.27 4.15
C GLU A 53 16.50 -0.15 3.11
N ASN A 54 16.87 -1.27 2.48
CA ASN A 54 18.00 -1.31 1.57
C ASN A 54 17.61 -0.83 0.17
N PHE A 55 17.99 0.39 -0.19
CA PHE A 55 17.74 0.98 -1.50
C PHE A 55 18.40 0.24 -2.68
N CYS A 56 19.32 -0.70 -2.43
CA CYS A 56 19.96 -1.52 -3.47
C CYS A 56 19.13 -2.74 -3.89
N VAL A 57 18.07 -3.11 -3.17
CA VAL A 57 17.14 -4.17 -3.59
C VAL A 57 15.92 -3.57 -4.26
N THR A 58 15.52 -4.16 -5.38
CA THR A 58 14.21 -3.92 -5.97
C THR A 58 13.17 -4.60 -5.09
N GLY A 59 12.20 -3.81 -4.59
CA GLY A 59 11.04 -4.32 -3.83
C GLY A 59 10.12 -5.17 -4.71
N THR A 60 8.91 -5.43 -4.23
CA THR A 60 7.88 -6.13 -5.02
C THR A 60 6.99 -5.09 -5.70
N PRO A 61 6.85 -5.09 -7.05
CA PRO A 61 5.97 -4.15 -7.72
C PRO A 61 4.51 -4.33 -7.27
N VAL A 62 3.76 -3.23 -7.25
CA VAL A 62 2.32 -3.23 -7.02
C VAL A 62 1.58 -2.77 -8.28
N THR A 63 0.37 -3.30 -8.45
CA THR A 63 -0.61 -2.84 -9.42
C THR A 63 -1.81 -2.27 -8.67
N PHE A 64 -2.55 -1.42 -9.37
CA PHE A 64 -3.75 -0.77 -8.84
C PHE A 64 -4.94 -1.07 -9.74
N SER A 65 -6.07 -1.41 -9.14
CA SER A 65 -7.37 -1.57 -9.79
C SER A 65 -8.36 -0.55 -9.23
N ILE A 66 -9.18 0.04 -10.09
CA ILE A 66 -10.16 1.06 -9.70
C ILE A 66 -11.39 0.37 -9.10
N ALA A 67 -11.73 0.71 -7.86
CA ALA A 67 -12.77 -0.01 -7.12
C ALA A 67 -14.18 0.16 -7.70
N SER A 68 -14.47 1.29 -8.36
CA SER A 68 -15.77 1.49 -9.04
C SER A 68 -15.92 0.65 -10.31
N GLY A 69 -14.83 0.08 -10.83
CA GLY A 69 -14.80 -0.61 -12.13
C GLY A 69 -14.89 0.34 -13.33
N ASP A 70 -14.87 1.65 -13.12
CA ASP A 70 -14.89 2.63 -14.20
C ASP A 70 -13.57 2.61 -14.99
N GLN A 71 -13.67 2.77 -16.30
CA GLN A 71 -12.51 2.95 -17.17
C GLN A 71 -12.01 4.39 -17.07
N GLU A 72 -11.21 4.67 -16.03
CA GLU A 72 -10.44 5.92 -15.96
C GLU A 72 -9.07 5.75 -16.62
N LEU A 73 -8.62 6.80 -17.31
CA LEU A 73 -7.31 6.81 -17.97
C LEU A 73 -6.15 6.83 -16.97
N PHE A 74 -6.35 7.47 -15.81
CA PHE A 74 -5.32 7.65 -14.78
C PHE A 74 -5.95 7.50 -13.40
N ILE A 75 -5.15 7.03 -12.45
CA ILE A 75 -5.50 7.02 -11.02
C ILE A 75 -5.41 8.46 -10.51
N THR A 76 -6.43 8.90 -9.75
CA THR A 76 -6.46 10.24 -9.16
C THR A 76 -6.41 10.20 -7.64
N ASP A 77 -6.11 11.35 -7.04
CA ASP A 77 -6.05 11.55 -5.58
C ASP A 77 -7.41 11.42 -4.86
N SER A 78 -8.49 11.14 -5.59
CA SER A 78 -9.84 10.89 -5.09
C SER A 78 -10.40 9.53 -5.48
N THR A 79 -9.64 8.73 -6.23
CA THR A 79 -10.05 7.41 -6.71
C THR A 79 -9.87 6.39 -5.58
N ASP A 80 -10.90 5.57 -5.35
CA ASP A 80 -10.79 4.40 -4.49
C ASP A 80 -10.26 3.23 -5.30
N LEU A 81 -9.31 2.49 -4.71
CA LEU A 81 -8.53 1.49 -5.41
C LEU A 81 -8.23 0.28 -4.53
N TYR A 82 -8.06 -0.87 -5.17
CA TYR A 82 -7.40 -2.02 -4.57
C TYR A 82 -5.93 -2.03 -4.99
N ILE A 83 -5.08 -2.54 -4.10
CA ILE A 83 -3.63 -2.67 -4.32
C ILE A 83 -3.32 -4.15 -4.34
N SER A 84 -2.56 -4.61 -5.33
CA SER A 84 -2.08 -5.99 -5.39
C SER A 84 -0.60 -6.03 -5.68
N PHE A 85 0.13 -6.96 -5.08
CA PHE A 85 1.47 -7.25 -5.59
C PHE A 85 1.38 -7.90 -6.97
N ASP A 86 2.29 -7.49 -7.85
CA ASP A 86 2.54 -8.12 -9.14
C ASP A 86 3.67 -9.15 -8.97
N SER A 87 3.33 -10.25 -8.31
CA SER A 87 4.23 -11.35 -7.99
C SER A 87 3.42 -12.62 -7.72
N THR A 88 4.11 -13.74 -7.54
CA THR A 88 3.55 -14.97 -6.99
C THR A 88 4.06 -15.18 -5.57
N SER A 89 3.29 -15.90 -4.75
CA SER A 89 3.73 -16.34 -3.42
C SER A 89 3.53 -17.85 -3.25
N ASN A 90 4.14 -18.40 -2.20
CA ASN A 90 3.93 -19.80 -1.79
C ASN A 90 2.61 -20.00 -1.01
N CYS A 91 1.88 -18.92 -0.70
CA CYS A 91 0.55 -18.97 -0.07
C CYS A 91 -0.50 -19.25 -1.14
N THR A 92 -0.63 -20.52 -1.54
CA THR A 92 -1.42 -20.95 -2.72
C THR A 92 -2.91 -20.64 -2.65
N ASN A 93 -3.45 -20.37 -1.47
CA ASN A 93 -4.88 -20.09 -1.26
C ASN A 93 -5.16 -18.60 -1.11
N GLU A 94 -4.16 -17.74 -1.26
CA GLU A 94 -4.28 -16.30 -1.03
C GLU A 94 -4.11 -15.52 -2.33
N THR A 95 -4.89 -14.45 -2.44
CA THR A 95 -4.69 -13.45 -3.48
C THR A 95 -3.48 -12.59 -3.13
N MET A 96 -2.94 -11.88 -4.12
CA MET A 96 -1.91 -10.86 -3.87
C MET A 96 -2.50 -9.50 -3.47
N VAL A 97 -3.83 -9.43 -3.31
CA VAL A 97 -4.56 -8.21 -2.96
C VAL A 97 -4.28 -7.89 -1.51
N TRP A 98 -3.95 -6.63 -1.27
CA TRP A 98 -3.68 -6.11 0.05
C TRP A 98 -4.95 -6.01 0.87
N MET A 99 -4.85 -6.33 2.14
CA MET A 99 -5.86 -6.07 3.14
C MET A 99 -5.20 -5.60 4.43
N HIS A 100 -5.97 -4.96 5.30
CA HIS A 100 -5.58 -4.85 6.70
C HIS A 100 -6.35 -5.86 7.55
N GLU A 101 -5.67 -6.37 8.56
CA GLU A 101 -6.25 -7.27 9.56
C GLU A 101 -5.95 -6.79 10.97
N SER A 102 -6.96 -6.86 11.84
CA SER A 102 -6.77 -6.70 13.28
C SER A 102 -6.08 -7.95 13.83
N SER A 103 -4.78 -7.87 14.09
CA SER A 103 -4.12 -8.93 14.84
C SER A 103 -4.74 -9.04 16.24
N ASN A 104 -5.19 -10.24 16.62
CA ASN A 104 -5.84 -10.50 17.92
C ASN A 104 -4.95 -10.18 19.15
N SER A 105 -3.67 -9.86 18.94
CA SER A 105 -2.66 -9.60 19.97
C SER A 105 -2.08 -8.18 19.96
N SER A 106 -2.33 -7.36 18.93
CA SER A 106 -1.78 -6.00 18.83
C SER A 106 -2.86 -5.00 18.48
N SER A 107 -2.83 -3.82 19.10
CA SER A 107 -3.75 -2.71 18.79
C SER A 107 -3.55 -2.10 17.40
N THR A 108 -2.56 -2.58 16.64
CA THR A 108 -2.16 -2.06 15.34
C THR A 108 -2.56 -3.05 14.26
N GLU A 109 -3.37 -2.59 13.31
CA GLU A 109 -3.83 -3.37 12.17
C GLU A 109 -2.73 -3.40 11.11
N LEU A 110 -2.14 -4.57 10.88
CA LEU A 110 -1.06 -4.76 9.91
C LEU A 110 -1.63 -4.95 8.51
N LEU A 111 -0.87 -4.58 7.50
CA LEU A 111 -1.18 -4.90 6.10
C LEU A 111 -0.62 -6.27 5.72
N THR A 112 -1.46 -7.07 5.10
CA THR A 112 -1.16 -8.42 4.61
C THR A 112 -1.69 -8.60 3.19
N ILE A 113 -1.31 -9.69 2.53
CA ILE A 113 -2.00 -10.17 1.32
C ILE A 113 -3.19 -11.08 1.69
N GLY A 114 -3.90 -11.61 0.69
CA GLY A 114 -5.05 -12.49 0.89
C GLY A 114 -6.39 -11.78 0.90
N GLY A 115 -6.41 -10.48 0.60
CA GLY A 115 -7.64 -9.69 0.50
C GLY A 115 -8.56 -10.12 -0.64
N VAL A 116 -9.83 -9.76 -0.54
CA VAL A 116 -10.80 -9.91 -1.64
C VAL A 116 -11.23 -8.51 -2.08
N GLU A 117 -11.12 -8.23 -3.38
CA GLU A 117 -11.64 -6.98 -3.95
C GLU A 117 -13.15 -6.89 -3.68
N GLY A 118 -13.60 -5.74 -3.18
CA GLY A 118 -14.98 -5.50 -2.75
C GLY A 118 -15.15 -5.43 -1.23
N ASP A 119 -14.20 -5.96 -0.47
CA ASP A 119 -14.20 -5.85 0.99
C ASP A 119 -13.71 -4.46 1.44
N ILE A 120 -14.25 -3.96 2.55
CA ILE A 120 -13.93 -2.61 3.04
C ILE A 120 -12.46 -2.49 3.45
N ASN A 121 -11.89 -3.56 4.00
CA ASN A 121 -10.50 -3.59 4.46
C ASN A 121 -9.47 -3.79 3.34
N THR A 122 -9.90 -3.94 2.09
CA THR A 122 -9.03 -3.95 0.90
C THR A 122 -9.07 -2.64 0.13
N LEU A 123 -9.90 -1.69 0.57
CA LEU A 123 -10.08 -0.41 -0.10
C LEU A 123 -9.06 0.62 0.39
N PHE A 124 -8.36 1.22 -0.57
CA PHE A 124 -7.37 2.25 -0.32
C PHE A 124 -7.62 3.50 -1.16
N ARG A 125 -6.96 4.59 -0.80
CA ARG A 125 -6.87 5.81 -1.60
C ARG A 125 -5.48 6.40 -1.52
N ILE A 126 -4.95 6.85 -2.66
CA ILE A 126 -3.69 7.59 -2.72
C ILE A 126 -4.03 9.07 -2.56
N VAL A 127 -3.36 9.77 -1.65
CA VAL A 127 -3.60 11.19 -1.39
C VAL A 127 -2.29 11.97 -1.51
N ASN A 128 -2.33 13.08 -2.25
CA ASN A 128 -1.21 14.01 -2.35
C ASN A 128 -1.06 14.78 -1.03
N VAL A 129 0.11 14.68 -0.38
CA VAL A 129 0.40 15.38 0.89
C VAL A 129 0.97 16.78 0.69
N GLY A 130 1.14 17.22 -0.56
CA GLY A 130 1.82 18.46 -0.91
C GLY A 130 3.34 18.33 -0.79
N GLY A 131 4.06 19.22 -1.47
CA GLY A 131 5.52 19.25 -1.48
C GLY A 131 6.10 19.40 -2.87
N SER A 132 7.41 19.62 -2.94
CA SER A 132 8.15 19.75 -4.21
C SER A 132 8.99 18.52 -4.55
N PHE A 133 8.85 17.45 -3.78
CA PHE A 133 9.56 16.19 -4.01
C PHE A 133 8.78 15.31 -4.99
N VAL A 134 9.50 14.46 -5.71
CA VAL A 134 8.93 13.44 -6.63
C VAL A 134 8.09 12.38 -5.91
N SER A 135 8.23 12.29 -4.58
CA SER A 135 7.50 11.41 -3.70
C SER A 135 6.76 12.28 -2.67
N ASN A 136 5.45 12.38 -2.83
CA ASN A 136 4.62 13.31 -2.07
C ASN A 136 3.20 12.75 -1.91
N TYR A 137 3.09 11.43 -1.81
CA TYR A 137 1.80 10.74 -1.62
C TYR A 137 1.81 9.93 -0.33
N LYS A 138 0.64 9.79 0.27
CA LYS A 138 0.37 8.80 1.32
C LYS A 138 -0.77 7.90 0.90
N LEU A 139 -0.89 6.76 1.58
CA LEU A 139 -2.02 5.86 1.45
C LEU A 139 -2.98 6.04 2.63
N LEU A 140 -4.26 6.12 2.31
CA LEU A 140 -5.36 5.94 3.25
C LEU A 140 -5.94 4.55 3.06
N ALA A 141 -6.21 3.85 4.15
CA ALA A 141 -7.01 2.62 4.14
C ALA A 141 -8.39 2.89 4.74
N TYR A 142 -9.42 2.30 4.15
CA TYR A 142 -10.76 2.36 4.69
C TYR A 142 -10.97 1.31 5.77
N LYS A 143 -11.73 1.67 6.81
CA LYS A 143 -12.11 0.73 7.86
C LYS A 143 -13.47 1.10 8.44
N LEU A 144 -14.10 0.14 9.10
CA LEU A 144 -15.27 0.42 9.93
C LEU A 144 -14.81 0.76 11.34
N SER A 145 -15.37 1.83 11.89
CA SER A 145 -15.23 2.19 13.30
C SER A 145 -15.74 1.05 14.17
N SER A 146 -14.93 0.65 15.17
CA SER A 146 -15.30 -0.40 16.12
C SER A 146 -16.42 0.01 17.07
N TYR A 147 -16.76 1.31 17.14
CA TYR A 147 -17.79 1.84 18.03
C TYR A 147 -19.18 1.87 17.38
N ASP A 148 -19.28 2.40 16.17
CA ASP A 148 -20.56 2.70 15.50
C ASP A 148 -20.65 2.16 14.07
N LEU A 149 -19.65 1.40 13.61
CA LEU A 149 -19.55 0.89 12.24
C LEU A 149 -19.60 2.00 11.17
N ALA A 150 -19.28 3.25 11.54
CA ALA A 150 -19.11 4.30 10.56
C ALA A 150 -17.89 4.00 9.68
N LEU A 151 -18.00 4.25 8.38
CA LEU A 151 -16.88 4.16 7.46
C LEU A 151 -15.90 5.31 7.75
N THR A 152 -14.68 4.97 8.14
CA THR A 152 -13.59 5.90 8.41
C THR A 152 -12.37 5.56 7.57
N THR A 153 -11.35 6.43 7.63
CA THR A 153 -10.06 6.20 6.98
C THR A 153 -8.94 6.28 8.01
N SER A 154 -7.83 5.60 7.75
CA SER A 154 -6.62 5.67 8.56
C SER A 154 -5.39 5.74 7.66
N ASP A 155 -4.38 6.46 8.12
CA ASP A 155 -3.10 6.54 7.44
C ASP A 155 -2.39 5.18 7.45
N VAL A 156 -1.72 4.86 6.35
CA VAL A 156 -0.81 3.71 6.28
C VAL A 156 0.62 4.20 6.56
N GLY A 157 1.24 3.64 7.58
CA GLY A 157 2.62 3.93 7.98
C GLY A 157 3.45 2.66 8.12
N ALA A 158 4.70 2.82 8.56
CA ALA A 158 5.64 1.72 8.77
C ALA A 158 5.98 1.56 10.26
N VAL A 159 5.79 0.34 10.79
CA VAL A 159 6.05 -0.01 12.20
C VAL A 159 7.22 -0.98 12.27
N PHE A 160 8.24 -0.64 13.07
CA PHE A 160 9.40 -1.51 13.28
C PHE A 160 9.13 -2.50 14.42
N ASP A 161 9.25 -3.79 14.12
CA ASP A 161 9.26 -4.83 15.13
C ASP A 161 10.70 -5.12 15.56
N PHE A 162 11.03 -4.81 16.81
CA PHE A 162 12.35 -5.03 17.39
C PHE A 162 12.71 -6.51 17.56
N THR A 163 11.73 -7.41 17.52
CA THR A 163 11.93 -8.86 17.66
C THR A 163 12.41 -9.48 16.37
N THR A 164 11.76 -9.13 15.26
CA THR A 164 12.06 -9.66 13.92
C THR A 164 13.06 -8.78 13.16
N GLY A 165 13.18 -7.50 13.52
CA GLY A 165 13.95 -6.49 12.78
C GLY A 165 13.28 -6.05 11.48
N ILE A 166 12.00 -6.40 11.29
CA ILE A 166 11.22 -6.11 10.08
C ILE A 166 10.39 -4.84 10.29
N ARG A 167 10.21 -4.05 9.22
CA ARG A 167 9.22 -2.98 9.19
C ARG A 167 7.98 -3.45 8.46
N TYR A 168 6.88 -3.55 9.20
CA TYR A 168 5.58 -3.88 8.67
C TYR A 168 4.84 -2.62 8.27
N LEU A 169 4.09 -2.67 7.17
CA LEU A 169 3.10 -1.62 6.90
C LEU A 169 1.86 -1.88 7.76
N ALA A 170 1.28 -0.81 8.28
CA ALA A 170 0.16 -0.90 9.19
C ALA A 170 -0.69 0.38 9.16
N LEU A 171 -1.90 0.30 9.70
CA LEU A 171 -2.72 1.47 9.97
C LEU A 171 -2.15 2.20 11.18
N THR A 172 -1.44 3.29 10.93
CA THR A 172 -0.70 4.03 11.96
C THR A 172 -0.36 5.45 11.52
N GLU A 173 -0.07 6.29 12.51
CA GLU A 173 0.51 7.61 12.31
C GLU A 173 1.94 7.63 12.89
N PRO A 174 2.90 8.30 12.23
CA PRO A 174 2.74 9.07 10.99
C PRO A 174 2.60 8.19 9.73
N PRO A 175 1.99 8.72 8.64
CA PRO A 175 1.91 8.02 7.37
C PRO A 175 3.29 7.81 6.75
N LEU A 176 3.43 6.76 5.95
CA LEU A 176 4.60 6.58 5.08
C LEU A 176 4.41 7.40 3.81
N ILE A 177 5.31 8.36 3.56
CA ILE A 177 5.27 9.13 2.31
C ILE A 177 6.04 8.42 1.21
N VAL A 178 5.33 8.14 0.12
CA VAL A 178 5.81 7.35 -1.01
C VAL A 178 5.77 8.12 -2.32
N GLY A 179 6.61 7.67 -3.26
CA GLY A 179 6.49 7.95 -4.68
C GLY A 179 6.45 6.65 -5.47
N PHE A 180 6.06 6.75 -6.73
CA PHE A 180 5.81 5.60 -7.60
C PHE A 180 6.77 5.60 -8.77
N GLN A 181 7.48 4.50 -8.98
CA GLN A 181 8.38 4.30 -10.11
C GLN A 181 7.87 3.13 -10.96
N VAL A 182 7.64 3.34 -12.25
CA VAL A 182 7.30 2.25 -13.19
C VAL A 182 8.33 1.14 -13.09
N ALA A 183 7.88 -0.11 -12.93
CA ALA A 183 8.77 -1.25 -12.76
C ALA A 183 9.34 -1.75 -14.09
N TYR A 184 8.49 -1.98 -15.11
CA TYR A 184 8.88 -2.48 -16.42
C TYR A 184 7.89 -2.07 -17.52
#